data_AF-A0A3S4Z3S4-F1
#
_entry.id   AF-A0A3S4Z3S4-F1
#
_cell.length_a   1.000
_cell.length_b   1.000
_cell.length_c   1.000
_cell.angle_alpha   90.00
_cell.angle_beta   90.00
_cell.angle_gamma   90.00
#
_symmetry.space_group_name_H-M   'P 1'
#
loop_
_entity.id
_entity.type
_entity.pdbx_description
1 polymer ?
#
loop_
_entity_poly.entity_id
_entity_poly.type
_entity_poly.pdbx_seq_one_letter_code
_entity_poly.pdbx_strand_id
1 'polypeptide(L)' 'MDFEQQINELNRRYERAKDVRNRALWRMEELEKEEKELNERILADGLDPNTLESDIETIQAEIETLLKEAEALLPEDR' A
#
# COMPACT_ATOMS: atom_id res chain seq x y z
N MET A 1 -50.96 -10.81 -12.07
CA MET A 1 -49.59 -10.77 -11.54
C MET A 1 -48.71 -10.19 -12.62
N ASP A 2 -48.04 -9.09 -12.34
CA ASP A 2 -47.21 -8.38 -13.32
C ASP A 2 -45.77 -8.94 -13.29
N PHE A 3 -45.62 -10.14 -13.86
CA PHE A 3 -44.34 -10.83 -13.92
C PHE A 3 -43.34 -10.12 -14.85
N GLU A 4 -43.83 -9.38 -15.83
CA GLU A 4 -42.99 -8.63 -16.78
C GLU A 4 -42.28 -7.47 -16.09
N GLN A 5 -42.98 -6.72 -15.22
CA GLN A 5 -42.33 -5.70 -14.39
C GLN A 5 -41.25 -6.29 -13.46
N GLN A 6 -41.51 -7.46 -12.86
CA GLN A 6 -40.55 -8.11 -11.96
C GLN A 6 -39.28 -8.58 -12.70
N ILE A 7 -39.43 -9.16 -13.90
CA ILE A 7 -38.30 -9.58 -14.74
C ILE A 7 -37.48 -8.36 -15.18
N ASN A 8 -38.14 -7.27 -15.57
CA ASN A 8 -37.45 -6.04 -15.95
C ASN A 8 -36.65 -5.42 -14.81
N GLU A 9 -37.18 -5.39 -13.59
CA GLU A 9 -36.43 -4.90 -12.43
C GLU A 9 -35.25 -5.83 -12.08
N LEU A 10 -35.42 -7.13 -12.20
CA LEU A 10 -34.34 -8.09 -11.98
C LEU A 10 -33.18 -7.88 -12.98
N ASN A 11 -33.50 -7.72 -14.26
CA ASN A 11 -32.52 -7.42 -15.31
C ASN A 11 -31.79 -6.10 -15.05
N ARG A 12 -32.50 -5.04 -14.64
CA ARG A 12 -31.88 -3.75 -14.28
C ARG A 12 -30.92 -3.88 -13.10
N ARG A 13 -31.29 -4.65 -12.07
CA ARG A 13 -30.41 -4.92 -10.93
C ARG A 13 -29.18 -5.72 -11.34
N TYR A 14 -29.35 -6.70 -12.22
CA TYR A 14 -28.25 -7.51 -12.75
C TYR A 14 -27.24 -6.67 -13.53
N GLU A 15 -27.70 -5.85 -14.48
CA GLU A 15 -26.80 -4.98 -15.26
C GLU A 15 -26.05 -3.99 -14.36
N ARG A 16 -26.73 -3.36 -13.39
CA ARG A 16 -26.07 -2.50 -12.39
C ARG A 16 -24.98 -3.24 -11.61
N ALA A 17 -25.24 -4.48 -11.20
CA ALA A 17 -24.26 -5.28 -10.46
C ALA A 17 -23.06 -5.65 -11.34
N LYS A 18 -23.29 -5.96 -12.61
CA LYS A 18 -22.24 -6.23 -13.60
C LYS A 18 -21.36 -5.01 -13.83
N ASP A 19 -21.94 -3.83 -13.94
CA ASP A 19 -21.19 -2.58 -14.08
C ASP A 19 -20.33 -2.28 -12.85
N VAL A 20 -20.88 -2.49 -11.65
CA VAL A 20 -20.11 -2.35 -10.40
C VAL A 20 -18.93 -3.31 -10.38
N ARG A 21 -19.15 -4.58 -10.73
CA ARG A 21 -18.08 -5.58 -10.80
C ARG A 21 -16.99 -5.18 -11.79
N ASN A 22 -17.38 -4.74 -12.99
CA ASN A 22 -16.42 -4.35 -14.01
C ASN A 22 -15.55 -3.17 -13.56
N ARG A 23 -16.14 -2.16 -12.92
CA ARG A 23 -15.38 -1.04 -12.33
C ARG A 23 -14.43 -1.50 -11.24
N ALA A 24 -14.86 -2.42 -10.38
CA ALA A 24 -14.01 -2.96 -9.32
C ALA A 24 -12.83 -3.75 -9.90
N LEU A 25 -13.06 -4.56 -10.94
CA LEU A 25 -11.99 -5.31 -11.62
C LEU A 25 -10.98 -4.37 -12.27
N TRP A 26 -11.45 -3.33 -12.97
CA TRP A 26 -10.55 -2.33 -13.56
C TRP A 26 -9.71 -1.61 -12.50
N ARG A 27 -10.32 -1.21 -11.38
CA ARG A 27 -9.57 -0.56 -10.28
C ARG A 27 -8.56 -1.51 -9.63
N MET A 28 -8.90 -2.79 -9.52
CA MET A 28 -7.98 -3.81 -8.99
C MET A 28 -6.75 -3.97 -9.89
N GLU A 29 -6.96 -4.08 -11.20
CA GLU A 29 -5.87 -4.17 -12.19
C GLU A 29 -4.97 -2.92 -12.17
N GLU A 30 -5.56 -1.73 -12.02
CA GLU A 30 -4.81 -0.47 -11.87
C GLU A 30 -3.95 -0.47 -10.60
N LEU A 31 -4.51 -0.89 -9.46
CA LEU A 31 -3.78 -0.98 -8.19
C LEU A 31 -2.65 -2.01 -8.23
N GLU A 32 -2.88 -3.18 -8.81
CA GLU A 32 -1.85 -4.22 -8.98
C GLU A 32 -0.68 -3.70 -9.84
N LYS A 33 -0.97 -2.91 -10.86
CA LYS A 33 0.06 -2.28 -11.70
C LYS A 33 0.84 -1.23 -10.93
N GLU A 34 0.15 -0.35 -10.19
CA GLU A 34 0.79 0.67 -9.33
C GLU A 34 1.70 0.02 -8.28
N GLU A 35 1.23 -1.03 -7.59
CA GLU A 35 2.00 -1.78 -6.60
C GLU A 35 3.27 -2.36 -7.22
N LYS A 36 3.14 -3.00 -8.38
CA LYS A 36 4.28 -3.59 -9.08
C LYS A 36 5.32 -2.53 -9.47
N GLU A 37 4.89 -1.40 -10.02
CA GLU A 37 5.80 -0.29 -10.38
C GLU A 37 6.53 0.27 -9.16
N LEU A 38 5.84 0.39 -8.02
CA LEU A 38 6.47 0.82 -6.77
C LEU A 38 7.51 -0.18 -6.27
N ASN A 39 7.18 -1.47 -6.27
CA ASN A 39 8.09 -2.52 -5.84
C ASN A 39 9.33 -2.62 -6.74
N GLU A 40 9.16 -2.50 -8.06
CA GLU A 40 10.28 -2.47 -9.00
C GLU A 40 11.22 -1.27 -8.76
N ARG A 41 10.66 -0.10 -8.44
CA ARG A 41 11.46 1.10 -8.09
C ARG A 41 12.24 0.91 -6.80
N ILE A 42 11.60 0.39 -5.75
CA ILE A 42 12.26 0.11 -4.46
C ILE A 42 13.42 -0.88 -4.66
N LEU A 43 13.20 -1.94 -5.43
CA LEU A 43 14.24 -2.92 -5.77
C LEU A 43 15.37 -2.28 -6.60
N ALA A 44 15.06 -1.35 -7.51
CA ALA A 44 16.06 -0.62 -8.29
C ALA A 44 16.92 0.32 -7.42
N ASP A 45 16.35 0.85 -6.34
CA ASP A 45 17.08 1.61 -5.32
C ASP A 45 17.93 0.70 -4.39
N GLY A 46 17.88 -0.62 -4.59
CA GLY A 46 18.66 -1.62 -3.85
C GLY A 46 18.05 -2.01 -2.50
N LEU A 47 16.78 -1.66 -2.27
CA LEU A 47 16.03 -1.94 -1.05
C LEU A 47 15.04 -3.09 -1.26
N ASP A 48 14.67 -3.81 -0.20
CA ASP A 48 13.63 -4.84 -0.25
C ASP A 48 12.28 -4.25 0.24
N PRO A 49 11.23 -4.20 -0.61
CA PRO A 49 9.92 -3.68 -0.23
C PRO A 49 9.31 -4.33 1.02
N ASN A 50 9.65 -5.60 1.29
CA ASN A 50 9.09 -6.35 2.41
C ASN A 50 9.77 -6.03 3.74
N THR A 51 10.97 -5.43 3.71
CA THR A 51 11.76 -5.14 4.92
C THR A 51 11.90 -3.65 5.21
N LEU A 52 11.43 -2.77 4.31
CA LEU A 52 11.56 -1.31 4.44
C LEU A 52 11.25 -0.77 5.83
N GLU A 53 10.15 -1.21 6.45
CA GLU A 53 9.76 -0.74 7.79
C GLU A 53 10.78 -1.18 8.86
N SER A 54 11.20 -2.45 8.81
CA SER A 54 12.21 -2.99 9.72
C SER A 54 13.58 -2.32 9.52
N ASP A 55 13.93 -1.99 8.27
CA ASP A 55 15.17 -1.32 7.93
C ASP A 55 15.18 0.12 8.48
N ILE A 56 14.05 0.82 8.37
CA ILE A 56 13.86 2.16 8.97
C ILE A 56 14.02 2.11 10.49
N GLU A 57 13.34 1.17 11.16
CA GLU A 57 13.44 1.02 12.62
C GLU A 57 14.88 0.73 13.07
N THR A 58 15.58 -0.14 12.33
CA THR A 58 16.98 -0.49 12.63
C THR A 58 17.88 0.74 12.50
N ILE A 59 17.77 1.48 11.39
CA ILE A 59 18.56 2.69 11.16
C ILE A 59 18.26 3.76 12.23
N GLN A 60 17.00 3.92 12.64
CA GLN A 60 16.63 4.86 13.70
C GLN A 60 17.28 4.48 15.04
N ALA A 61 17.27 3.19 15.40
CA ALA A 61 17.91 2.71 16.63
C ALA A 61 19.45 2.91 16.60
N GLU A 62 20.08 2.69 15.44
CA GLU A 62 21.50 2.96 15.25
C GLU A 62 21.82 4.45 15.41
N ILE A 63 21.01 5.34 14.83
CA ILE A 63 21.16 6.79 14.99
C ILE A 63 21.08 7.20 16.46
N GLU A 64 20.09 6.71 17.20
CA GLU A 64 19.98 7.01 18.63
C GLU A 64 21.17 6.52 19.44
N THR A 65 21.71 5.35 19.09
CA THR A 65 22.89 4.79 19.75
C THR A 65 24.12 5.66 19.48
N LEU A 66 24.37 6.00 18.22
CA LEU A 66 25.47 6.85 17.81
C LEU A 66 25.39 8.26 18.42
N LEU A 67 24.18 8.82 18.54
CA LEU A 67 23.98 10.11 19.21
C LEU A 67 24.34 10.03 20.69
N LYS A 68 23.91 8.99 21.41
CA LYS A 68 24.27 8.78 22.82
C LYS A 68 25.78 8.58 22.99
N GLU A 69 26.41 7.83 22.10
CA GLU A 69 27.86 7.64 22.11
C GLU A 69 28.60 8.96 21.86
N ALA A 70 28.14 9.75 20.89
CA ALA A 70 28.71 11.07 20.61
C ALA A 70 28.56 12.02 21.80
N GLU A 71 27.40 12.05 22.44
CA GLU A 71 27.14 12.84 23.66
C GLU A 71 28.04 12.40 24.83
N ALA A 72 28.25 11.10 25.03
CA ALA A 72 29.13 10.57 26.06
C ALA A 72 30.62 10.87 25.82
N LEU A 73 31.01 11.06 24.55
CA LEU A 73 32.37 11.42 24.15
C LEU A 73 32.65 12.93 24.25
N LEU A 74 31.60 13.75 24.30
CA LEU A 74 31.74 15.18 24.56
C LEU A 74 32.04 15.36 26.06
N PRO A 75 33.13 16.05 26.44
CA PRO A 75 33.39 16.33 27.84
C PRO A 75 32.21 17.15 28.40
N GLU A 76 31.74 16.78 29.60
CA GLU A 76 30.81 17.63 30.35
C GLU A 76 31.48 18.99 30.53
N ASP A 77 30.98 20.01 29.82
CA ASP A 77 31.32 21.40 30.09
C ASP A 77 30.91 21.66 31.55
N ARG A 78 31.91 21.72 32.43
CA ARG A 78 31.78 22.10 33.84
C ARG A 78 31.16 23.48 34.01
#